data_AF-A0AAN6IZC4-F1
#
_entry.id   AF-A0AAN6IZC4-F1
#
_cell.length_a   1.000
_cell.length_b   1.000
_cell.length_c   1.000
_cell.angle_alpha   90.00
_cell.angle_beta   90.00
_cell.angle_gamma   90.00
#
_symmetry.space_group_name_H-M   'P 1'
#
loop_
_entity.id
_entity.type
_entity.pdbx_description
1 polymer ?
#
loop_
_entity_poly.entity_id
_entity_poly.type
_entity_poly.pdbx_seq_one_letter_code
_entity_poly.pdbx_strand_id
1 'polypeptide(L)'
;MTSMSLPPDHRGQGARFIDATFRTKALSPPAYTTFADQTTIITGSNTGLGLRCAEIMLDLHLTHLIMAVRSVAKGEKAASMLRKAHPDAKIEVWDLDMLSYDSVRNFAKRCDPCHVWTSHS
;
A
#
# COMPACT_ATOMS: atom_id res chain seq x y z
N MET A 1 1.31 -7.85 25.47
CA MET A 1 0.31 -7.02 26.18
C MET A 1 -1.07 -7.46 25.72
N THR A 2 -1.87 -8.00 26.63
CA THR A 2 -3.10 -8.74 26.35
C THR A 2 -4.27 -7.76 26.14
N SER A 3 -5.06 -7.97 25.08
CA SER A 3 -6.15 -7.11 24.57
C SER A 3 -7.32 -6.84 25.54
N MET A 4 -7.25 -7.27 26.81
CA MET A 4 -8.40 -7.34 27.72
C MET A 4 -8.52 -6.15 28.70
N SER A 5 -7.62 -5.16 28.65
CA SER A 5 -7.63 -4.01 29.57
C SER A 5 -8.11 -2.68 28.97
N LEU A 6 -8.81 -2.70 27.83
CA LEU A 6 -9.43 -1.50 27.28
C LEU A 6 -10.77 -1.23 27.98
N PRO A 7 -11.00 -0.02 28.54
CA PRO A 7 -12.29 0.33 29.11
C PRO A 7 -13.39 0.25 28.04
N PRO A 8 -14.62 -0.17 28.39
CA PRO A 8 -15.72 -0.25 27.43
C PRO A 8 -15.98 1.14 26.83
N ASP A 9 -15.74 1.27 25.53
CA ASP A 9 -15.92 2.52 24.81
C ASP A 9 -17.42 2.74 24.53
N HIS A 10 -18.01 3.69 25.25
CA HIS A 10 -19.43 4.05 25.14
C HIS A 10 -19.74 4.94 23.91
N ARG A 11 -18.76 5.19 23.03
CA ARG A 11 -18.95 5.97 21.79
C ARG A 11 -19.68 5.13 20.74
N GLY A 12 -20.78 5.68 20.19
CA GLY A 12 -21.55 5.03 19.14
C GLY A 12 -20.70 4.68 17.90
N GLN A 13 -21.07 3.60 17.20
CA GLN A 13 -20.32 3.05 16.05
C GLN A 13 -19.92 4.11 15.01
N GLY A 14 -20.80 5.09 14.75
CA GLY A 14 -20.52 6.20 13.82
C GLY A 14 -19.48 7.20 14.35
N ALA A 15 -19.47 7.50 15.66
CA ALA A 15 -18.49 8.39 16.27
C ALA A 15 -17.08 7.75 16.28
N ARG A 16 -17.00 6.43 16.46
CA ARG A 16 -15.74 5.67 16.36
C ARG A 16 -15.17 5.71 14.94
N PHE A 17 -16.03 5.64 13.93
CA PHE A 17 -15.61 5.75 12.53
C PHE A 17 -15.06 7.16 12.22
N ILE A 18 -15.72 8.21 12.71
CA ILE A 18 -15.25 9.59 12.49
C ILE A 18 -13.93 9.85 13.24
N ASP A 19 -13.81 9.45 14.50
CA ASP A 19 -12.57 9.62 15.28
C ASP A 19 -11.39 8.86 14.63
N ALA A 20 -11.61 7.61 14.22
CA ALA A 20 -10.57 6.76 13.64
C ALA A 20 -10.16 7.13 12.21
N THR A 21 -10.99 7.90 11.50
CA THR A 21 -10.70 8.33 10.11
C THR A 21 -10.19 9.76 10.05
N PHE A 22 -10.64 10.65 10.95
CA PHE A 22 -10.35 12.09 10.88
C PHE A 22 -9.52 12.65 12.04
N ARG A 23 -9.37 11.92 13.16
CA ARG A 23 -8.67 12.41 14.36
C ARG A 23 -7.41 11.64 14.74
N THR A 24 -7.19 10.48 14.15
CA THR A 24 -5.90 9.81 14.13
C THR A 24 -4.93 10.67 13.33
N LYS A 25 -4.14 11.48 14.04
CA LYS A 25 -2.97 12.15 13.45
C LYS A 25 -2.12 11.05 12.79
N ALA A 26 -1.94 11.16 11.48
CA ALA A 26 -0.97 10.35 10.76
C ALA A 26 0.39 10.58 11.44
N LEU A 27 0.83 9.61 12.24
CA LEU A 27 2.17 9.59 12.78
C LEU A 27 3.06 9.33 11.57
N SER A 28 3.88 10.32 11.20
CA SER A 28 4.93 10.07 10.21
C SER A 28 5.74 8.88 10.71
N PRO A 29 6.01 7.89 9.83
CA PRO A 29 6.83 6.76 10.22
C PRO A 29 8.15 7.29 10.79
N PRO A 30 8.68 6.69 11.88
CA PRO A 30 9.94 7.10 12.46
C PRO A 30 11.02 7.23 11.37
N ALA A 31 11.93 8.20 11.49
CA ALA A 31 12.92 8.50 10.44
C ALA A 31 13.88 7.34 10.09
N TYR A 32 13.87 6.24 10.85
CA TYR A 32 14.61 5.00 10.57
C TYR A 32 13.82 3.98 9.73
N THR A 33 12.56 4.27 9.40
CA THR A 33 11.68 3.35 8.65
C THR A 33 12.06 3.39 7.17
N THR A 34 13.12 2.66 6.84
CA THR A 34 13.57 2.51 5.46
C THR A 34 12.89 1.26 4.90
N PHE A 35 12.20 1.37 3.77
CA PHE A 35 11.66 0.22 3.05
C PHE A 35 12.69 -0.39 2.08
N ALA A 36 13.98 -0.25 2.42
CA ALA A 36 15.07 -0.82 1.66
C ALA A 36 14.92 -2.35 1.64
N ASP A 37 15.10 -2.93 0.45
CA ASP A 37 14.90 -4.34 0.11
C ASP A 37 13.47 -4.87 0.29
N GLN A 38 12.48 -4.00 0.49
CA GLN A 38 11.07 -4.40 0.52
C GLN A 38 10.39 -4.19 -0.83
N THR A 39 9.43 -5.07 -1.10
CA THR A 39 8.51 -4.92 -2.23
C THR A 39 7.14 -4.53 -1.70
N THR A 40 6.62 -3.39 -2.15
CA THR A 40 5.28 -2.93 -1.75
C THR A 40 4.31 -2.99 -2.92
N ILE A 41 3.13 -3.53 -2.68
CA ILE A 41 2.03 -3.59 -3.63
C ILE A 41 1.01 -2.51 -3.25
N ILE A 42 0.70 -1.61 -4.18
CA ILE A 42 -0.33 -0.60 -4.00
C ILE A 42 -1.44 -0.78 -5.02
N THR A 43 -2.61 -1.17 -4.53
CA THR A 43 -3.84 -1.30 -5.32
C THR A 43 -4.48 0.07 -5.54
N GLY A 44 -4.98 0.35 -6.75
CA GLY A 44 -5.65 1.62 -7.05
C GLY A 44 -4.69 2.81 -7.11
N SER A 45 -3.41 2.55 -7.36
CA SER A 45 -2.32 3.53 -7.46
C SER A 45 -2.36 4.43 -8.71
N ASN A 46 -3.46 4.37 -9.48
CA ASN A 46 -3.61 5.14 -10.71
C ASN A 46 -3.90 6.63 -10.48
N THR A 47 -4.54 6.99 -9.35
CA THR A 47 -4.97 8.36 -9.05
C THR A 47 -5.11 8.60 -7.55
N GLY A 48 -5.07 9.86 -7.13
CA GLY A 48 -5.44 10.28 -5.77
C GLY A 48 -4.49 9.76 -4.70
N LEU A 49 -5.06 9.19 -3.63
CA LEU A 49 -4.30 8.72 -2.45
C LEU A 49 -3.30 7.62 -2.80
N GLY A 50 -3.67 6.65 -3.65
CA GLY A 50 -2.76 5.55 -4.00
C GLY A 50 -1.50 6.03 -4.73
N LEU A 51 -1.61 7.09 -5.54
CA LEU A 51 -0.45 7.70 -6.20
C LEU A 51 0.44 8.45 -5.21
N ARG A 52 -0.15 9.24 -4.31
CA ARG A 52 0.61 9.94 -3.26
C ARG A 52 1.27 8.97 -2.28
N CYS A 53 0.61 7.87 -1.94
CA CYS A 53 1.21 6.81 -1.13
C CYS A 53 2.41 6.19 -1.84
N ALA A 54 2.32 5.97 -3.16
CA ALA A 54 3.45 5.48 -3.94
C ALA A 54 4.65 6.44 -3.89
N GLU A 55 4.40 7.75 -4.07
CA GLU A 55 5.43 8.79 -3.95
C GLU A 55 6.08 8.78 -2.56
N ILE A 56 5.29 8.81 -1.49
CA ILE A 56 5.80 8.81 -0.11
C ILE A 56 6.61 7.54 0.18
N MET A 57 6.19 6.38 -0.33
CA MET A 57 6.96 5.14 -0.15
C MET A 57 8.28 5.17 -0.92
N LEU A 58 8.30 5.74 -2.12
CA LEU A 58 9.53 5.93 -2.89
C LEU A 58 10.47 6.94 -2.22
N ASP A 59 9.94 8.01 -1.61
CA ASP A 59 10.70 8.95 -0.78
C ASP A 59 11.35 8.25 0.44
N LEU A 60 10.69 7.21 0.97
CA LEU A 60 11.18 6.36 2.05
C LEU A 60 12.11 5.22 1.55
N HIS A 61 12.71 5.39 0.37
CA HIS A 61 13.74 4.51 -0.22
C HIS A 61 13.23 3.10 -0.51
N LEU A 62 11.95 2.98 -0.91
CA LEU A 62 11.41 1.71 -1.38
C LEU A 62 12.14 1.24 -2.64
N THR A 63 12.64 0.01 -2.60
CA THR A 63 13.45 -0.56 -3.68
C THR A 63 12.57 -1.13 -4.80
N HIS A 64 11.39 -1.65 -4.46
CA HIS A 64 10.48 -2.23 -5.44
C HIS A 64 9.01 -1.87 -5.16
N LEU A 65 8.36 -1.25 -6.14
CA LEU A 65 6.96 -0.86 -6.10
C LEU A 65 6.18 -1.59 -7.19
N ILE A 66 5.10 -2.26 -6.81
CA ILE A 66 4.15 -2.89 -7.71
C ILE A 66 2.84 -2.09 -7.68
N MET A 67 2.51 -1.45 -8.80
CA MET A 67 1.28 -0.71 -9.00
C MET A 67 0.20 -1.64 -9.57
N ALA A 68 -0.72 -2.07 -8.71
CA ALA A 68 -1.84 -2.90 -9.12
C ALA A 68 -3.02 -2.03 -9.58
N VAL A 69 -3.31 -2.03 -10.88
CA VAL A 69 -4.32 -1.17 -11.51
C VAL A 69 -5.27 -1.96 -12.40
N ARG A 70 -6.51 -1.47 -12.53
CA ARG A 70 -7.50 -2.03 -13.46
C ARG A 70 -7.20 -1.67 -14.92
N SER A 71 -6.56 -0.52 -15.15
CA SER A 71 -6.21 -0.02 -16.49
C SER A 71 -4.70 0.22 -16.58
N VAL A 72 -4.00 -0.72 -17.20
CA VAL A 72 -2.53 -0.68 -17.36
C VAL A 72 -2.09 0.60 -18.08
N ALA A 73 -2.83 1.05 -19.10
CA ALA A 73 -2.49 2.27 -19.84
C ALA A 73 -2.44 3.52 -18.94
N LYS A 74 -3.38 3.67 -18.00
CA LYS A 74 -3.36 4.79 -17.05
C LYS A 74 -2.28 4.59 -15.99
N GLY A 75 -2.10 3.35 -15.51
CA GLY A 75 -1.07 2.99 -14.54
C GLY A 75 0.34 3.25 -15.06
N GLU A 76 0.63 2.91 -16.33
CA GLU A 76 1.93 3.16 -16.95
C GLU A 76 2.23 4.65 -17.12
N LYS A 77 1.20 5.48 -17.38
CA LYS A 77 1.37 6.95 -17.38
C LYS A 77 1.80 7.46 -16.01
N ALA A 78 1.17 6.95 -14.93
CA ALA A 78 1.54 7.29 -13.56
C ALA A 78 2.94 6.74 -13.20
N ALA A 79 3.22 5.48 -13.51
CA ALA A 79 4.50 4.84 -13.27
C ALA A 79 5.64 5.56 -14.01
N SER A 80 5.42 6.04 -15.24
CA SER A 80 6.43 6.83 -15.96
C SER A 80 6.81 8.12 -15.24
N MET A 81 5.86 8.79 -14.58
CA MET A 81 6.16 9.97 -13.76
C MET A 81 6.98 9.60 -12.52
N LEU A 82 6.61 8.50 -11.85
CA LEU A 82 7.32 8.02 -10.66
C LEU A 82 8.75 7.53 -11.00
N ARG A 83 8.92 6.79 -12.10
CA ARG A 83 10.23 6.30 -12.59
C ARG A 83 11.17 7.46 -12.94
N LYS A 84 10.63 8.59 -13.39
CA LYS A 84 11.42 9.81 -13.63
C LYS A 84 11.85 10.50 -12.34
N ALA A 85 11.03 10.46 -11.30
CA ALA A 85 11.34 11.05 -10.00
C ALA A 85 12.30 10.18 -9.18
N HIS A 86 12.20 8.86 -9.30
CA HIS A 86 12.97 7.88 -8.53
C HIS A 86 13.60 6.83 -9.46
N PRO A 87 14.74 7.14 -10.12
CA PRO A 87 15.38 6.23 -11.06
C PRO A 87 15.97 4.97 -10.38
N ASP A 88 16.26 5.05 -9.09
CA ASP A 88 16.87 3.96 -8.32
C ASP A 88 15.85 2.90 -7.87
N ALA A 89 14.55 3.21 -7.95
CA ALA A 89 13.48 2.31 -7.54
C ALA A 89 12.94 1.51 -8.72
N LYS A 90 12.72 0.22 -8.51
CA LYS A 90 12.06 -0.65 -9.49
C LYS A 90 10.54 -0.45 -9.41
N ILE A 91 9.92 0.01 -10.49
CA ILE A 91 8.47 0.27 -10.52
C ILE A 91 7.82 -0.58 -11.61
N GLU A 92 6.95 -1.51 -11.21
CA GLU A 92 6.21 -2.40 -12.10
C GLU A 92 4.70 -2.08 -12.07
N VAL A 93 4.03 -2.22 -13.21
CA VAL A 93 2.56 -2.05 -13.29
C VAL A 93 1.95 -3.42 -13.59
N TRP A 94 1.09 -3.89 -12.70
CA TRP A 94 0.41 -5.17 -12.84
C TRP A 94 -1.09 -4.92 -13.00
N ASP A 95 -1.71 -5.67 -13.91
CA ASP A 95 -3.15 -5.67 -14.04
C ASP A 95 -3.78 -6.41 -12.85
N LEU A 96 -4.75 -5.75 -12.21
CA LEU A 96 -5.54 -6.35 -11.16
C LEU A 96 -6.98 -5.85 -11.28
N ASP A 97 -7.89 -6.77 -11.60
CA ASP A 97 -9.32 -6.54 -11.49
C ASP A 97 -9.87 -7.29 -10.27
N MET A 98 -10.13 -6.56 -9.19
CA MET A 98 -10.70 -7.11 -7.95
C MET A 98 -12.15 -7.60 -8.12
N LEU A 99 -12.82 -7.27 -9.23
CA LEU A 99 -14.16 -7.78 -9.55
C LEU A 99 -14.11 -9.18 -10.18
N SER A 100 -12.94 -9.64 -10.64
CA SER A 100 -12.75 -10.96 -11.25
C SER A 100 -11.90 -11.84 -10.35
N TYR A 101 -12.48 -12.95 -9.89
CA TYR A 101 -11.77 -13.90 -9.03
C TYR A 101 -10.54 -14.52 -9.73
N ASP A 102 -10.64 -14.78 -11.04
CA ASP A 102 -9.53 -15.31 -11.83
C ASP A 102 -8.34 -14.34 -11.91
N SER A 103 -8.62 -13.03 -12.07
CA SER A 103 -7.58 -12.00 -12.04
C SER A 103 -6.86 -11.95 -10.70
N VAL A 104 -7.63 -11.98 -9.60
CA VAL A 104 -7.06 -12.01 -8.23
C VAL A 104 -6.21 -13.26 -8.01
N ARG A 105 -6.65 -14.43 -8.48
CA ARG A 105 -5.89 -15.68 -8.34
C ARG A 105 -4.59 -15.67 -9.14
N ASN A 106 -4.63 -15.14 -10.36
CA ASN A 106 -3.43 -15.01 -11.20
C ASN A 106 -2.44 -13.99 -10.61
N PHE A 107 -2.95 -12.89 -10.06
CA PHE A 107 -2.16 -11.92 -9.33
C PHE A 107 -1.51 -12.54 -8.09
N ALA A 108 -2.28 -13.26 -7.26
CA ALA A 108 -1.77 -13.93 -6.06
C ALA A 108 -0.65 -14.91 -6.39
N LYS A 109 -0.82 -15.76 -7.43
CA LYS A 109 0.24 -16.66 -7.90
C LYS A 109 1.52 -15.94 -8.32
N ARG A 110 1.39 -14.73 -8.86
CA ARG A 110 2.52 -13.89 -9.27
C ARG A 110 3.19 -13.21 -8.06
N CYS A 111 2.43 -12.98 -6.99
CA CYS A 111 2.91 -12.44 -5.71
C CYS A 111 3.48 -13.50 -4.76
N ASP A 112 3.08 -14.77 -4.87
CA ASP A 112 3.55 -15.87 -4.00
C ASP A 112 5.07 -15.98 -3.81
N PRO A 113 5.94 -15.73 -4.82
CA PRO A 113 7.39 -15.74 -4.59
C PRO A 113 7.92 -14.49 -3.88
N CYS A 114 7.09 -13.46 -3.66
CA CYS A 114 7.46 -12.19 -3.05
C CYS A 114 7.19 -12.23 -1.54
N HIS A 115 8.07 -12.92 -0.81
CA HIS A 115 8.28 -12.88 0.65
C HIS A 115 7.10 -12.33 1.47
N VAL A 116 6.08 -13.17 1.66
CA VAL A 116 5.04 -12.95 2.65
C VAL A 116 5.71 -12.87 4.03
N TRP A 117 5.78 -11.67 4.61
CA TRP A 117 6.07 -11.48 6.03
C TRP A 117 4.87 -11.95 6.86
N THR A 118 4.66 -13.26 6.93
CA THR A 118 3.91 -13.82 8.06
C THR A 118 4.82 -13.70 9.27
N SER A 119 4.54 -12.74 10.15
CA SER A 119 5.10 -12.73 11.50
C SER A 119 4.68 -14.02 12.18
N HIS A 120 5.57 -15.02 12.19
CA HIS A 120 5.46 -16.10 13.16
C HIS A 120 5.67 -15.50 14.54
N SER A 121 4.67 -15.76 15.39
CA SER A 121 4.54 -15.30 16.76
C SER A 121 5.62 -15.87 17.68
#